data_AF-A0A2V5VID4-F1
#
_entry.id   AF-A0A2V5VID4-F1
#
_cell.length_a   1.000
_cell.length_b   1.000
_cell.length_c   1.000
_cell.angle_alpha   90.00
_cell.angle_beta   90.00
_cell.angle_gamma   90.00
#
_symmetry.space_group_name_H-M   'P 1'
#
loop_
_entity.id
_entity.type
_entity.pdbx_description
1 polymer ?
#
loop_
_entity_poly.entity_id
_entity_poly.type
_entity_poly.pdbx_seq_one_letter_code
_entity_poly.pdbx_strand_id
1 'polypeptide(L)'
;MILSVRRHSRITMSNAHDTVRKKVEAIFRELAGERIARLGEPGAQATRDTLASALSADYALDTARDIAFHLVDWHTDAAFMMAVHLFPERFTPEELVTGADMLLIHAPNHLAAAAKLAGHPIQDVFEIGVLDDTDHDA
;
A
#
# COMPACT_ATOMS: atom_id res chain seq x y z
N MET A 1 6.79 -29.13 -27.20
CA MET A 1 7.61 -27.91 -27.25
C MET A 1 7.41 -27.20 -25.92
N ILE A 2 8.37 -27.33 -25.00
CA ILE A 2 8.23 -26.82 -23.62
C ILE A 2 8.64 -25.34 -23.63
N LEU A 3 7.66 -24.44 -23.53
CA LEU A 3 7.90 -23.01 -23.41
C LEU A 3 8.45 -22.68 -22.02
N SER A 4 9.77 -22.54 -21.95
CA SER A 4 10.49 -21.93 -20.83
C SER A 4 10.23 -20.43 -20.84
N VAL A 5 9.23 -19.97 -20.07
CA VAL A 5 8.98 -18.54 -19.83
C VAL A 5 8.68 -18.29 -18.35
N ARG A 6 9.68 -18.37 -17.47
CA ARG A 6 9.54 -17.91 -16.05
C ARG A 6 10.77 -17.26 -15.42
N ARG A 7 11.76 -16.81 -16.21
CA ARG A 7 12.94 -16.10 -15.66
C ARG A 7 13.10 -14.64 -16.10
N HIS A 8 12.63 -14.24 -17.28
CA HIS A 8 12.74 -12.84 -17.74
C HIS A 8 11.72 -11.89 -17.09
N SER A 9 10.59 -12.41 -16.60
CA SER A 9 9.48 -11.59 -16.08
C SER A 9 9.69 -11.09 -14.63
N ARG A 10 10.50 -11.77 -13.82
CA ARG A 10 10.72 -11.40 -12.40
C ARG A 10 11.74 -10.26 -12.23
N ILE A 11 12.75 -10.20 -13.10
CA ILE A 11 13.81 -9.18 -13.07
C ILE A 11 13.25 -7.83 -13.58
N THR A 12 12.39 -7.84 -14.59
CA THR A 12 11.74 -6.64 -15.12
C THR A 12 10.72 -6.04 -14.14
N MET A 13 9.91 -6.88 -13.46
CA MET A 13 8.96 -6.40 -12.45
C MET A 13 9.66 -5.80 -11.22
N SER A 14 10.71 -6.45 -10.71
CA SER A 14 11.50 -5.89 -9.59
C SER A 14 12.09 -4.52 -9.93
N ASN A 15 12.50 -4.31 -11.19
CA ASN A 15 13.00 -3.02 -11.64
C ASN A 15 11.88 -1.96 -11.69
N ALA A 16 10.68 -2.31 -12.17
CA ALA A 16 9.55 -1.39 -12.26
C ALA A 16 9.04 -0.93 -10.88
N HIS A 17 9.03 -1.82 -9.87
CA HIS A 17 8.68 -1.43 -8.50
C HIS A 17 9.67 -0.39 -7.96
N ASP A 18 10.96 -0.62 -8.19
CA ASP A 18 12.02 0.30 -7.75
C ASP A 18 11.97 1.64 -8.49
N THR A 19 11.63 1.66 -9.78
CA THR A 19 11.48 2.91 -10.53
C THR A 19 10.30 3.72 -10.01
N VAL A 20 9.15 3.10 -9.77
CA VAL A 20 7.97 3.76 -9.19
C VAL A 20 8.32 4.39 -7.84
N ARG A 21 8.90 3.62 -6.92
CA ARG A 21 9.29 4.12 -5.58
C ARG A 21 10.24 5.31 -5.66
N LYS A 22 11.28 5.23 -6.50
CA LYS A 22 12.24 6.33 -6.70
C LYS A 22 11.59 7.59 -7.27
N LYS A 23 10.64 7.44 -8.20
CA LYS A 23 9.92 8.58 -8.77
C LYS A 23 9.01 9.25 -7.76
N VAL A 24 8.27 8.46 -6.98
CA VAL A 24 7.43 8.98 -5.89
C VAL A 24 8.28 9.72 -4.87
N GLU A 25 9.42 9.15 -4.46
CA GLU A 25 10.36 9.81 -3.55
C GLU A 25 10.88 11.13 -4.14
N ALA A 26 11.28 11.15 -5.41
CA ALA A 26 11.76 12.36 -6.07
C ALA A 26 10.69 13.46 -6.10
N ILE A 27 9.45 13.13 -6.48
CA ILE A 27 8.31 14.05 -6.49
C ILE A 27 8.08 14.65 -5.10
N PHE A 28 7.99 13.81 -4.06
CA PHE A 28 7.73 14.33 -2.72
C PHE A 28 8.94 15.00 -2.08
N ARG A 29 10.16 14.67 -2.50
CA ARG A 29 11.36 15.42 -2.10
C ARG A 29 11.31 16.85 -2.64
N GLU A 30 10.83 17.06 -3.87
CA GLU A 30 10.61 18.40 -4.43
C GLU A 30 9.54 19.19 -3.63
N LEU A 31 8.46 18.52 -3.20
CA LEU A 31 7.35 19.17 -2.48
C LEU A 31 7.58 19.39 -0.98
N ALA A 32 8.18 18.40 -0.30
CA ALA A 32 8.25 18.33 1.15
C ALA A 32 9.69 18.41 1.69
N GLY A 33 10.70 18.47 0.80
CA GLY A 33 12.11 18.50 1.16
C GLY A 33 12.49 17.28 2.01
N GLU A 34 13.27 17.51 3.06
CA GLU A 34 13.73 16.48 3.99
C GLU A 34 12.60 15.74 4.74
N ARG A 35 11.37 16.27 4.74
CA ARG A 35 10.23 15.59 5.38
C ARG A 35 9.86 14.28 4.69
N ILE A 36 10.30 14.06 3.44
CA ILE A 36 10.11 12.79 2.73
C ILE A 36 10.71 11.59 3.48
N ALA A 37 11.77 11.81 4.28
CA ALA A 37 12.36 10.77 5.12
C ALA A 37 11.35 10.17 6.12
N ARG A 38 10.23 10.86 6.40
CA ARG A 38 9.16 10.33 7.26
C ARG A 38 8.31 9.24 6.60
N LEU A 39 8.35 9.10 5.28
CA LEU A 39 7.74 7.98 4.54
C LEU A 39 8.66 6.76 4.47
N GLY A 40 9.84 6.80 5.09
CA GLY A 40 10.70 5.63 5.27
C GLY A 40 10.82 5.27 6.74
N GLU A 41 11.56 4.21 7.04
CA GLU A 41 12.00 3.95 8.41
C GLU A 41 13.12 4.90 8.82
N PRO A 42 13.15 5.40 10.07
CA PRO A 42 12.27 5.06 11.20
C PRO A 42 10.97 5.91 11.30
N GLY A 43 10.67 6.75 10.31
CA GLY A 43 9.52 7.66 10.35
C GLY A 43 8.16 6.94 10.29
N ALA A 44 8.06 5.85 9.53
CA ALA A 44 6.89 5.00 9.50
C ALA A 44 6.63 4.37 10.88
N GLN A 45 7.67 3.86 11.56
CA GLN A 45 7.54 3.38 12.94
C GLN A 45 7.01 4.46 13.89
N ALA A 46 7.56 5.68 13.86
CA ALA A 46 7.09 6.77 14.72
C ALA A 46 5.61 7.12 14.46
N THR A 47 5.16 6.97 13.21
CA THR A 47 3.74 7.17 12.84
C THR A 47 2.86 6.06 13.40
N ARG A 48 3.30 4.79 13.31
CA ARG A 48 2.62 3.65 13.94
C ARG A 48 2.49 3.85 15.45
N ASP A 49 3.57 4.26 16.13
CA ASP A 49 3.58 4.48 17.58
C ASP A 49 2.61 5.61 17.99
N THR A 50 2.62 6.71 17.24
CA THR A 50 1.72 7.85 17.46
C THR A 50 0.25 7.42 17.32
N LEU A 51 -0.06 6.67 16.27
CA LEU A 51 -1.43 6.22 16.00
C LEU A 51 -1.89 5.17 17.02
N ALA A 52 -1.03 4.20 17.38
CA ALA A 52 -1.31 3.21 18.40
C ALA A 52 -1.59 3.87 19.77
N SER A 53 -0.80 4.89 20.13
CA SER A 53 -1.04 5.65 21.36
C SER A 53 -2.39 6.35 21.35
N ALA A 54 -2.83 6.92 20.22
CA ALA A 54 -4.14 7.54 20.11
C ALA A 54 -5.28 6.51 20.22
N LEU A 55 -5.15 5.39 19.50
CA LEU A 55 -6.14 4.30 19.48
C LEU A 55 -6.27 3.60 20.84
N SER A 56 -5.24 3.63 21.69
CA SER A 56 -5.32 3.02 23.03
C SER A 56 -6.34 3.66 23.97
N ALA A 57 -6.94 4.78 23.59
CA ALA A 57 -8.10 5.34 24.29
C ALA A 57 -9.34 4.43 24.20
N ASP A 58 -9.48 3.71 23.09
CA ASP A 58 -10.67 2.90 22.77
C ASP A 58 -10.38 1.40 22.66
N TYR A 59 -9.11 1.02 22.43
CA TYR A 59 -8.70 -0.36 22.23
C TYR A 59 -7.63 -0.81 23.23
N ALA A 60 -7.57 -2.11 23.53
CA ALA A 60 -6.43 -2.68 24.23
C ALA A 60 -5.13 -2.37 23.47
N LEU A 61 -4.04 -2.09 24.20
CA LEU A 61 -2.80 -1.58 23.60
C LEU A 61 -2.26 -2.45 22.46
N ASP A 62 -2.31 -3.78 22.59
CA ASP A 62 -1.84 -4.69 21.54
C ASP A 62 -2.73 -4.62 20.31
N THR A 63 -4.05 -4.57 20.48
CA THR A 63 -5.01 -4.34 19.37
C THR A 63 -4.81 -2.97 18.72
N ALA A 64 -4.56 -1.92 19.50
CA ALA A 64 -4.27 -0.58 18.99
C ALA A 64 -2.98 -0.57 18.14
N ARG A 65 -1.95 -1.31 18.55
CA ARG A 65 -0.70 -1.48 17.79
C ARG A 65 -0.92 -2.23 16.48
N ASP A 66 -1.69 -3.31 16.51
CA ASP A 66 -1.98 -4.10 15.30
C ASP A 66 -2.81 -3.29 14.30
N ILE A 67 -3.83 -2.56 14.76
CA ILE A 67 -4.59 -1.63 13.92
C ILE A 67 -3.66 -0.58 13.31
N ALA A 68 -2.81 0.05 14.13
CA ALA A 68 -1.89 1.08 13.66
C ALA A 68 -0.86 0.56 12.64
N PHE A 69 -0.36 -0.67 12.82
CA PHE A 69 0.49 -1.33 11.84
C PHE A 69 -0.22 -1.45 10.51
N HIS A 70 -1.41 -2.05 10.49
CA HIS A 70 -2.17 -2.24 9.26
C HIS A 70 -2.56 -0.92 8.59
N LEU A 71 -2.87 0.13 9.35
CA LEU A 71 -3.21 1.44 8.78
C LEU A 71 -2.03 2.19 8.17
N VAL A 72 -0.80 1.93 8.62
CA VAL A 72 0.40 2.68 8.18
C VAL A 72 1.22 1.93 7.14
N ASP A 73 1.26 0.60 7.14
CA ASP A 73 2.25 -0.16 6.36
C ASP A 73 2.23 0.13 4.84
N TRP A 74 1.05 0.41 4.28
CA TRP A 74 0.83 0.72 2.86
C TRP A 74 0.97 2.21 2.50
N HIS A 75 1.57 3.03 3.38
CA HIS A 75 1.74 4.48 3.17
C HIS A 75 2.51 4.84 1.90
N THR A 76 3.45 3.99 1.45
CA THR A 76 4.19 4.24 0.19
C THR A 76 3.31 4.03 -1.05
N ASP A 77 2.34 3.11 -0.98
CA ASP A 77 1.34 2.90 -2.02
C ASP A 77 0.34 4.07 -2.05
N ALA A 78 -0.04 4.59 -0.88
CA ALA A 78 -0.83 5.82 -0.78
C ALA A 78 -0.10 7.03 -1.39
N ALA A 79 1.21 7.16 -1.09
CA ALA A 79 2.04 8.22 -1.67
C ALA A 79 2.10 8.12 -3.19
N PHE A 80 2.21 6.90 -3.75
CA PHE A 80 2.13 6.71 -5.19
C PHE A 80 0.82 7.27 -5.78
N MET A 81 -0.34 6.93 -5.22
CA MET A 81 -1.62 7.45 -5.72
C MET A 81 -1.70 8.99 -5.64
N MET A 82 -1.19 9.57 -4.56
CA MET A 82 -1.12 11.02 -4.44
C MET A 82 -0.18 11.64 -5.48
N ALA A 83 0.96 11.02 -5.77
CA ALA A 83 1.87 11.48 -6.81
C ALA A 83 1.23 11.40 -8.21
N VAL A 84 0.49 10.33 -8.51
CA VAL A 84 -0.24 10.19 -9.78
C VAL A 84 -1.35 11.23 -9.92
N HIS A 85 -2.08 11.54 -8.85
CA HIS A 85 -3.10 12.60 -8.89
C HIS A 85 -2.52 13.99 -9.16
N LEU A 86 -1.33 14.27 -8.64
CA LEU A 86 -0.71 15.58 -8.75
C LEU A 86 0.14 15.74 -10.03
N PHE A 87 0.79 14.66 -10.49
CA PHE A 87 1.74 14.68 -11.61
C PHE A 87 1.62 13.44 -12.50
N PRO A 88 0.43 13.15 -13.06
CA PRO A 88 0.22 11.93 -13.85
C PRO A 88 1.17 11.82 -15.05
N GLU A 89 1.58 12.94 -15.64
CA GLU A 89 2.49 13.04 -16.78
C GLU A 89 3.93 12.60 -16.49
N ARG A 90 4.31 12.42 -15.21
CA ARG A 90 5.66 11.98 -14.82
C ARG A 90 5.83 10.46 -14.82
N PHE A 91 4.74 9.72 -14.99
CA PHE A 91 4.72 8.26 -14.97
C PHE A 91 4.50 7.69 -16.37
N THR A 92 5.18 6.59 -16.71
CA THR A 92 4.87 5.83 -17.92
C THR A 92 3.64 4.94 -17.70
N PRO A 93 2.97 4.48 -18.76
CA PRO A 93 1.88 3.52 -18.63
C PRO A 93 2.25 2.27 -17.81
N GLU A 94 3.47 1.74 -18.00
CA GLU A 94 3.96 0.56 -17.28
C GLU A 94 4.12 0.84 -15.78
N GLU A 95 4.60 2.03 -15.42
CA GLU A 95 4.73 2.45 -14.01
C GLU A 95 3.37 2.67 -13.36
N LEU A 96 2.39 3.20 -14.11
CA LEU A 96 1.02 3.37 -13.62
C LEU A 96 0.38 2.01 -13.30
N VAL A 97 0.50 1.03 -14.20
CA VAL A 97 0.01 -0.34 -13.97
C VAL A 97 0.74 -0.97 -12.79
N THR A 98 2.08 -0.88 -12.75
CA THR A 98 2.88 -1.47 -11.68
C THR A 98 2.50 -0.89 -10.31
N GLY A 99 2.37 0.43 -10.18
CA GLY A 99 1.98 1.05 -8.92
C GLY A 99 0.53 0.76 -8.52
N ALA A 100 -0.39 0.62 -9.48
CA ALA A 100 -1.74 0.17 -9.21
C ALA A 100 -1.77 -1.26 -8.66
N ASP A 101 -1.03 -2.20 -9.28
CA ASP A 101 -0.92 -3.58 -8.81
C ASP A 101 -0.33 -3.66 -7.40
N MET A 102 0.70 -2.85 -7.09
CA MET A 102 1.27 -2.76 -5.75
C MET A 102 0.22 -2.37 -4.71
N LEU A 103 -0.54 -1.31 -4.97
CA LEU A 103 -1.61 -0.87 -4.08
C LEU A 103 -2.71 -1.93 -3.93
N LEU A 104 -3.22 -2.48 -5.04
CA LEU A 104 -4.35 -3.40 -5.07
C LEU A 104 -4.04 -4.73 -4.35
N ILE A 105 -2.78 -5.17 -4.36
CA ILE A 105 -2.37 -6.40 -3.66
C ILE A 105 -2.09 -6.13 -2.18
N HIS A 106 -1.57 -4.94 -1.84
CA HIS A 106 -1.10 -4.63 -0.50
C HIS A 106 -2.19 -4.01 0.39
N ALA A 107 -2.74 -2.85 0.00
CA ALA A 107 -3.59 -2.04 0.86
C ALA A 107 -4.92 -2.73 1.24
N PRO A 108 -5.66 -3.41 0.35
CA PRO A 108 -6.93 -4.04 0.71
C PRO A 108 -6.80 -5.06 1.85
N ASN A 109 -5.75 -5.88 1.84
CA ASN A 109 -5.50 -6.87 2.88
C ASN A 109 -5.25 -6.21 4.24
N HIS A 110 -4.44 -5.15 4.28
CA HIS A 110 -4.17 -4.41 5.50
C HIS A 110 -5.42 -3.67 6.00
N LEU A 111 -6.17 -3.00 5.11
CA LEU A 111 -7.39 -2.28 5.49
C LEU A 111 -8.50 -3.21 5.99
N ALA A 112 -8.67 -4.38 5.36
CA ALA A 112 -9.59 -5.41 5.84
C ALA A 112 -9.21 -5.91 7.25
N ALA A 113 -7.92 -6.18 7.49
CA ALA A 113 -7.43 -6.57 8.81
C ALA A 113 -7.67 -5.48 9.87
N ALA A 114 -7.33 -4.23 9.56
CA ALA A 114 -7.57 -3.09 10.45
C ALA A 114 -9.07 -2.91 10.77
N ALA A 115 -9.93 -2.98 9.75
CA ALA A 115 -11.38 -2.86 9.91
C ALA A 115 -11.91 -3.98 10.82
N LYS A 116 -11.48 -5.23 10.59
CA LYS A 116 -11.87 -6.38 11.41
C LYS A 116 -11.48 -6.19 12.87
N LEU A 117 -10.25 -5.76 13.14
CA LEU A 117 -9.73 -5.53 14.49
C LEU A 117 -10.44 -4.36 15.20
N ALA A 118 -10.78 -3.32 14.45
CA ALA A 118 -11.54 -2.16 14.95
C ALA A 118 -13.05 -2.42 15.09
N GLY A 119 -13.54 -3.61 14.73
CA GLY A 119 -14.97 -3.95 14.79
C GLY A 119 -15.83 -3.29 13.71
N HIS A 120 -15.21 -2.77 12.64
CA HIS A 120 -15.93 -2.24 11.49
C HIS A 120 -16.34 -3.37 10.53
N PRO A 121 -17.52 -3.28 9.91
CA PRO A 121 -17.94 -4.26 8.91
C PRO A 121 -17.10 -4.11 7.63
N ILE A 122 -16.68 -5.23 7.05
CA ILE A 122 -16.18 -5.28 5.68
C ILE A 122 -17.39 -5.55 4.79
N GLN A 123 -17.62 -4.70 3.80
CA GLN A 123 -18.80 -4.75 2.94
C GLN A 123 -18.39 -4.65 1.49
N ASP A 124 -19.01 -5.47 0.65
CA ASP A 124 -18.94 -5.32 -0.80
C ASP A 124 -19.95 -4.27 -1.26
N VAL A 125 -19.60 -3.00 -1.04
CA VAL A 125 -20.47 -1.85 -1.36
C VAL A 125 -20.75 -1.72 -2.86
N PHE A 126 -19.85 -2.23 -3.71
CA PHE A 126 -19.95 -2.12 -5.16
C PHE A 126 -20.53 -3.37 -5.83
N GLU A 127 -20.91 -4.39 -5.04
CA GLU A 127 -21.60 -5.60 -5.50
C GLU A 127 -20.82 -6.34 -6.60
N ILE A 128 -19.48 -6.45 -6.46
CA ILE A 128 -18.60 -7.13 -7.42
C ILE A 128 -18.17 -8.53 -6.97
N GLY A 129 -18.70 -9.03 -5.85
CA GLY A 129 -18.43 -10.35 -5.30
C GLY A 129 -17.14 -10.44 -4.46
N VAL A 130 -16.66 -9.34 -3.86
CA VAL A 130 -15.37 -9.34 -3.10
C VAL A 130 -15.39 -10.26 -1.88
N LEU A 131 -16.58 -10.59 -1.38
CA LEU A 131 -16.79 -11.45 -0.21
C LEU A 131 -17.33 -12.84 -0.60
N ASP A 132 -17.45 -13.13 -1.89
CA ASP A 132 -17.96 -14.41 -2.36
C ASP A 132 -16.86 -15.49 -2.24
N ASP A 133 -17.21 -16.66 -1.72
CA ASP A 133 -16.28 -17.79 -1.54
C ASP A 133 -15.91 -18.52 -2.87
N THR A 134 -16.24 -17.94 -4.03
CA THR A 134 -16.23 -18.64 -5.33
C THR A 134 -14.88 -18.70 -6.05
N ASP A 135 -13.82 -18.12 -5.50
CA ASP A 135 -12.51 -18.02 -6.18
C ASP A 135 -11.64 -19.30 -6.12
N HIS A 136 -12.18 -20.43 -5.67
CA HIS A 136 -11.44 -21.70 -5.56
C HIS A 136 -11.56 -22.67 -6.76
N ASP A 137 -12.35 -22.37 -7.79
CA ASP A 137 -12.64 -23.32 -8.88
C ASP A 137 -12.25 -22.85 -10.30
N ALA A 138 -11.15 -22.08 -10.45
CA ALA A 138 -10.59 -21.72 -11.78
C ALA A 138 -9.20 -22.31 -12.04
#